data_AF-A0AAU9JK23-F1
#
_entry.id   AF-A0AAU9JK23-F1
#
_cell.length_a   1.000
_cell.length_b   1.000
_cell.length_c   1.000
_cell.angle_alpha   90.00
_cell.angle_beta   90.00
_cell.angle_gamma   90.00
#
_symmetry.space_group_name_H-M   'P 1'
#
loop_
_entity.id
_entity.type
_entity.pdbx_description
1 polymer ?
#
loop_
_entity_poly.entity_id
_entity_poly.type
_entity_poly.pdbx_seq_one_letter_code
_entity_poly.pdbx_strand_id
1 'polypeptide(L)'
;MADIFTTVQSSDLKVGRLVSIVGRVENSHESGVYISDEKNRVKITNIPRGTTGLIEVRGNVVGNLQIDNQGFTKFTDEEFNFETHRRILDFFKRFPELTSIKN
;
A
#
# COMPACT_ATOMS: atom_id res chain seq x y z
N MET A 1 17.07 -11.94 -7.86
CA MET A 1 17.04 -10.65 -7.12
C MET A 1 15.64 -10.57 -6.54
N ALA A 2 15.47 -10.52 -5.22
CA ALA A 2 14.13 -10.41 -4.65
C ALA A 2 13.61 -9.00 -4.94
N ASP A 3 12.40 -8.88 -5.47
CA ASP A 3 11.75 -7.59 -5.65
C ASP A 3 11.52 -6.95 -4.28
N ILE A 4 12.24 -5.85 -3.99
CA ILE A 4 12.12 -5.14 -2.73
C ILE A 4 10.97 -4.15 -2.86
N PHE A 5 9.81 -4.51 -2.32
CA PHE A 5 8.67 -3.60 -2.18
C PHE A 5 8.94 -2.64 -1.01
N THR A 6 8.99 -1.34 -1.28
CA THR A 6 9.09 -0.34 -0.21
C THR A 6 7.70 -0.03 0.33
N THR A 7 7.49 -0.14 1.64
CA THR A 7 6.22 0.24 2.26
C THR A 7 6.05 1.75 2.27
N VAL A 8 4.93 2.24 1.75
CA VAL A 8 4.64 3.67 1.58
C VAL A 8 3.20 3.99 1.95
N GLN A 9 2.93 5.26 2.23
CA GLN A 9 1.58 5.84 2.30
C GLN A 9 1.20 6.41 0.92
N SER A 10 -0.08 6.66 0.71
CA SER A 10 -0.66 7.05 -0.59
C SER A 10 -0.06 8.32 -1.18
N SER A 11 0.36 9.28 -0.33
CA SER A 11 0.99 10.54 -0.76
C SER A 11 2.40 10.37 -1.34
N ASP A 12 3.03 9.21 -1.15
CA ASP A 12 4.40 8.94 -1.60
C ASP A 12 4.45 8.05 -2.85
N LEU A 13 3.29 7.73 -3.43
CA LEU A 13 3.22 6.93 -4.65
C LEU A 13 3.89 7.67 -5.82
N LYS A 14 4.88 7.02 -6.41
CA LYS A 14 5.63 7.52 -7.58
C LYS A 14 5.59 6.48 -8.68
N VAL A 15 5.16 6.89 -9.88
CA VAL A 15 5.00 6.01 -11.05
C VAL A 15 6.32 5.27 -11.36
N GLY A 16 6.21 3.98 -11.68
CA GLY A 16 7.33 3.10 -11.99
C GLY A 16 8.09 2.57 -10.77
N ARG A 17 7.53 2.70 -9.55
CA ARG A 17 8.09 2.13 -8.32
C ARG A 17 7.31 0.89 -7.89
N LEU A 18 8.04 -0.11 -7.41
CA LEU A 18 7.48 -1.24 -6.67
C LEU A 18 7.25 -0.82 -5.21
N VAL A 19 6.01 -0.96 -4.75
CA VAL A 19 5.58 -0.48 -3.43
C VAL A 19 4.73 -1.51 -2.71
N SER A 20 4.76 -1.46 -1.38
CA SER A 20 3.72 -2.04 -0.53
C SER A 20 2.89 -0.90 0.07
N ILE A 21 1.57 -1.02 0.07
CA ILE A 21 0.67 -0.05 0.70
C ILE A 21 -0.40 -0.76 1.50
N VAL A 22 -0.66 -0.25 2.70
CA VAL A 22 -1.78 -0.71 3.54
C VAL A 22 -2.94 0.25 3.39
N GLY A 23 -4.14 -0.27 3.15
CA GLY A 23 -5.34 0.53 3.02
C GLY A 23 -6.61 -0.27 3.30
N ARG A 24 -7.67 0.44 3.71
CA ARG A 24 -8.99 -0.13 3.90
C ARG A 24 -9.74 -0.10 2.58
N VAL A 25 -10.31 -1.23 2.16
CA VAL A 25 -11.14 -1.32 0.95
C VAL A 25 -12.39 -0.50 1.16
N GLU A 26 -12.61 0.49 0.28
CA GLU A 26 -13.81 1.35 0.32
C GLU A 26 -14.89 0.84 -0.62
N ASN A 27 -14.51 0.49 -1.86
CA ASN A 27 -15.43 0.07 -2.93
C ASN A 27 -14.72 -0.83 -3.94
N SER A 28 -15.48 -1.59 -4.72
CA SER A 28 -14.98 -2.35 -5.87
C SER A 28 -15.25 -1.63 -7.20
N HIS A 29 -14.46 -1.98 -8.22
CA HIS A 29 -14.66 -1.54 -9.60
C HIS A 29 -14.43 -2.72 -10.56
N GLU A 30 -14.58 -2.47 -11.86
CA GLU A 30 -14.63 -3.55 -12.86
C GLU A 30 -13.43 -4.51 -12.78
N SER A 31 -12.23 -3.95 -12.67
CA SER A 31 -10.96 -4.67 -12.63
C SER A 31 -10.26 -4.69 -11.27
N GLY A 32 -10.94 -4.40 -10.15
CA GLY A 32 -10.25 -4.29 -8.86
C GLY A 32 -11.02 -3.59 -7.75
N VAL A 33 -10.28 -2.91 -6.86
CA VAL A 33 -10.82 -2.21 -5.68
C VAL A 33 -10.19 -0.83 -5.51
N TYR A 34 -10.89 0.03 -4.78
CA TYR A 34 -10.33 1.24 -4.21
C TYR A 34 -9.97 0.99 -2.74
N ILE A 35 -8.75 1.35 -2.35
CA ILE A 35 -8.32 1.37 -0.95
C ILE A 35 -8.04 2.80 -0.49
N SER A 36 -8.12 3.03 0.81
CA SER A 36 -7.80 4.31 1.43
C SER A 36 -6.94 4.10 2.68
N ASP A 37 -5.93 4.96 2.82
CA ASP A 37 -5.12 5.11 4.03
C ASP A 37 -5.54 6.35 4.84
N GLU A 38 -6.80 6.78 4.69
CA GLU A 38 -7.42 8.00 5.24
C GLU A 38 -6.85 9.33 4.69
N LYS A 39 -5.91 9.29 3.76
CA LYS A 39 -5.41 10.50 3.08
C LYS A 39 -5.91 10.56 1.65
N ASN A 40 -5.66 9.51 0.88
CA ASN A 40 -6.10 9.45 -0.51
C ASN A 40 -6.73 8.10 -0.82
N ARG A 41 -7.63 8.11 -1.80
CA ARG A 41 -8.17 6.90 -2.39
C ARG A 41 -7.26 6.42 -3.52
N VAL A 42 -6.75 5.20 -3.39
CA VAL A 42 -5.84 4.55 -4.34
C VAL A 42 -6.60 3.48 -5.12
N LYS A 43 -6.48 3.51 -6.45
CA LYS A 43 -7.05 2.51 -7.35
C LYS A 43 -6.12 1.31 -7.45
N ILE A 44 -6.62 0.12 -7.15
CA ILE A 44 -5.86 -1.12 -7.22
C ILE A 44 -6.49 -2.05 -8.26
N THR A 45 -5.76 -2.38 -9.32
CA THR A 45 -6.22 -3.38 -10.30
C THR A 45 -5.90 -4.80 -9.83
N ASN A 46 -6.54 -5.80 -10.43
CA ASN A 46 -6.25 -7.22 -10.21
C ASN A 46 -6.46 -7.71 -8.76
N ILE A 47 -7.48 -7.19 -8.08
CA ILE A 47 -7.98 -7.70 -6.79
C ILE A 47 -9.43 -8.21 -6.97
N PRO A 48 -9.80 -9.36 -6.38
CA PRO A 48 -11.18 -9.87 -6.47
C PRO A 48 -12.22 -8.85 -5.96
N ARG A 49 -13.34 -8.69 -6.67
CA ARG A 49 -14.41 -7.72 -6.33
C ARG A 49 -15.06 -7.92 -4.96
N GLY A 50 -14.92 -9.12 -4.38
CA GLY A 50 -15.43 -9.46 -3.04
C GLY A 50 -14.45 -9.16 -1.89
N THR A 51 -13.26 -8.65 -2.19
CA THR A 51 -12.29 -8.28 -1.15
C THR A 51 -12.82 -7.10 -0.34
N THR A 52 -12.78 -7.23 0.98
CA THR A 52 -13.25 -6.23 1.94
C THR A 52 -12.28 -6.11 3.11
N GLY A 53 -12.39 -5.02 3.87
CA GLY A 53 -11.62 -4.82 5.10
C GLY A 53 -10.25 -4.19 4.82
N LEU A 54 -9.30 -4.43 5.73
CA LEU A 54 -7.94 -3.91 5.65
C LEU A 54 -7.05 -4.86 4.83
N ILE A 55 -6.32 -4.33 3.85
CA ILE A 55 -5.40 -5.10 3.03
C ILE A 55 -4.05 -4.41 2.88
N GLU A 56 -3.00 -5.22 2.73
CA GLU A 56 -1.71 -4.82 2.17
C GLU A 56 -1.70 -5.19 0.69
N VAL A 57 -1.30 -4.26 -0.19
CA VAL A 57 -1.13 -4.48 -1.62
C VAL A 57 0.32 -4.25 -1.99
N ARG A 58 0.92 -5.22 -2.66
CA ARG A 58 2.27 -5.14 -3.24
C ARG A 58 2.15 -5.09 -4.76
N GLY A 59 2.73 -4.07 -5.39
CA GLY A 59 2.59 -3.90 -6.82
C GLY A 59 3.39 -2.73 -7.39
N ASN A 60 3.20 -2.50 -8.69
CA ASN A 60 3.84 -1.40 -9.40
C ASN A 60 2.91 -0.19 -9.47
N VAL A 61 3.42 1.01 -9.19
CA VAL A 61 2.66 2.24 -9.40
C VAL A 61 2.61 2.54 -10.90
N VAL A 62 1.44 2.42 -11.51
CA VAL A 62 1.25 2.57 -12.97
C VAL A 62 0.61 3.91 -13.37
N GLY A 63 0.11 4.66 -12.40
CA GLY A 63 -0.51 5.97 -12.63
C GLY A 63 -0.64 6.75 -11.33
N ASN A 64 -1.21 7.96 -11.42
CA ASN A 64 -1.48 8.76 -10.23
C ASN A 64 -2.45 8.01 -9.31
N LEU A 65 -2.01 7.73 -8.07
CA LEU A 65 -2.75 6.94 -7.09
C LEU A 65 -3.31 5.63 -7.68
N GLN A 66 -2.56 4.97 -8.57
CA GLN A 66 -2.95 3.72 -9.21
C GLN A 66 -1.83 2.69 -9.14
N ILE A 67 -2.16 1.50 -8.62
CA ILE A 67 -1.23 0.38 -8.47
C ILE A 67 -1.75 -0.82 -9.26
N ASP A 68 -0.85 -1.42 -10.03
CA ASP A 68 -1.05 -2.75 -10.60
C ASP A 68 -0.58 -3.82 -9.61
N ASN A 69 -1.55 -4.53 -9.03
CA ASN A 69 -1.33 -5.51 -7.98
C ASN A 69 -0.52 -6.72 -8.49
N GLN A 70 0.51 -7.09 -7.75
CA GLN A 70 1.31 -8.31 -7.93
C GLN A 70 1.10 -9.31 -6.78
N GLY A 71 0.49 -8.89 -5.68
CA GLY A 71 0.10 -9.74 -4.56
C GLY A 71 -0.47 -8.93 -3.41
N PHE A 72 -1.51 -9.43 -2.76
CA PHE A 72 -2.14 -8.75 -1.63
C PHE A 72 -2.33 -9.70 -0.45
N THR A 73 -2.41 -9.14 0.75
CA THR A 73 -2.67 -9.85 2.00
C THR A 73 -3.82 -9.16 2.71
N LYS A 74 -4.76 -9.92 3.28
CA LYS A 74 -5.83 -9.37 4.11
C LYS A 74 -5.41 -9.42 5.58
N PHE A 75 -5.59 -8.31 6.28
CA PHE A 75 -5.42 -8.26 7.73
C PHE A 75 -6.74 -8.61 8.42
N THR A 76 -6.62 -9.18 9.63
CA THR A 76 -7.75 -9.44 10.53
C THR A 76 -7.91 -8.35 11.59
N ASP A 77 -7.07 -7.32 11.55
CA ASP A 77 -7.08 -6.21 12.52
C ASP A 77 -8.16 -5.19 12.16
N GLU A 78 -9.19 -5.10 13.01
CA GLU A 78 -10.29 -4.15 12.83
C GLU A 78 -9.92 -2.74 13.32
N GLU A 79 -8.99 -2.63 14.29
CA GLU A 79 -8.61 -1.40 15.01
C GLU A 79 -7.33 -0.75 14.47
N PHE A 80 -6.89 -1.15 13.28
CA PHE A 80 -5.66 -0.64 12.68
C PHE A 80 -5.62 0.90 12.65
N ASN A 81 -4.61 1.46 13.32
CA ASN A 81 -4.43 2.90 13.44
C ASN A 81 -3.51 3.42 12.31
N PHE A 82 -4.14 3.99 11.27
CA PHE A 82 -3.42 4.58 10.14
C PHE A 82 -2.53 5.75 10.53
N GLU A 83 -2.86 6.52 11.56
CA GLU A 83 -2.01 7.63 12.01
C GLU A 83 -0.68 7.12 12.56
N THR A 84 -0.72 6.14 13.46
CA THR A 84 0.47 5.49 14.00
C THR A 84 1.28 4.84 12.89
N HIS A 85 0.62 4.14 11.96
CA HIS A 85 1.30 3.54 10.81
C HIS A 85 2.04 4.58 9.97
N ARG A 86 1.41 5.71 9.62
CA ARG A 86 2.04 6.82 8.89
C ARG A 86 3.26 7.38 9.63
N ARG A 87 3.16 7.60 10.95
CA ARG A 87 4.28 8.08 11.77
C ARG A 87 5.47 7.12 11.74
N ILE A 88 5.23 5.80 11.72
CA ILE A 88 6.27 4.79 11.58
C ILE A 88 6.93 4.88 10.18
N LEU A 89 6.14 5.00 9.12
CA LEU A 89 6.68 5.15 7.76
C LEU A 89 7.51 6.43 7.60
N ASP A 90 7.05 7.54 8.17
CA ASP A 90 7.79 8.81 8.14
C ASP A 90 9.10 8.71 8.94
N PHE A 91 9.10 7.99 10.07
CA PHE A 91 10.31 7.67 10.82
C PHE A 91 11.31 6.87 9.96
N PHE A 92 10.87 5.83 9.27
CA PHE A 92 11.74 5.02 8.41
C PHE A 92 12.34 5.80 7.24
N LYS A 93 11.57 6.72 6.65
CA LYS A 93 12.08 7.63 5.61
C LYS A 93 13.10 8.62 6.15
N ARG A 94 12.92 9.10 7.38
CA ARG A 94 13.80 10.08 8.01
C ARG A 94 15.13 9.46 8.43
N PHE A 95 15.13 8.18 8.79
CA PHE A 95 16.30 7.45 9.28
C PHE A 95 16.54 6.16 8.48
N PRO A 96 16.84 6.26 7.16
CA PRO A 96 17.03 5.11 6.30
C PRO A 96 18.20 4.22 6.76
N GLU A 97 19.22 4.77 7.40
CA GLU A 97 20.39 4.03 7.92
C GLU A 97 20.06 3.09 9.08
N LEU A 98 18.98 3.36 9.83
CA LEU A 98 18.50 2.50 10.92
C LEU A 98 17.65 1.33 10.41
N THR A 99 17.22 1.41 9.15
CA THR A 99 16.24 0.48 8.54
C THR A 99 16.78 -0.24 7.32
N SER A 100 17.87 0.26 6.73
CA SER A 100 18.62 -0.44 5.70
C SER A 100 19.30 -1.64 6.35
N ILE A 101 18.83 -2.83 6.00
CA ILE A 101 19.58 -4.07 6.25
C ILE A 101 20.92 -3.89 5.54
N LYS A 102 22.00 -3.70 6.31
CA LYS A 102 23.36 -3.77 5.77
C LYS A 102 23.57 -5.23 5.35
N ASN A 103 23.53 -5.47 4.04
CA ASN A 103 24.08 -6.68 3.46
C ASN A 103 25.60 -6.63 3.54
#